data_AF-A0A8J4SX94-F1
#
_entry.id   AF-A0A8J4SX94-F1
#
_cell.length_a   1.000
_cell.length_b   1.000
_cell.length_c   1.000
_cell.angle_alpha   90.00
_cell.angle_beta   90.00
_cell.angle_gamma   90.00
#
_symmetry.space_group_name_H-M   'P 1'
#
loop_
_entity.id
_entity.type
_entity.pdbx_description
1 polymer ?
#
loop_
_entity_poly.entity_id
_entity_poly.type
_entity_poly.pdbx_seq_one_letter_code
_entity_poly.pdbx_strand_id
1 'polypeptide(L)'
;MRSFLTYLSERCKWASKGTGAVCGWVSLIVGATLAVLLWFYPRWFHDHISDRMNACVLVMVPLLAGASLFLVRWFVSPYPIYMQVRRTLDTLTDTKKEERAKVVHGCFERSAAILKQHPSVLLSFHALSRAEGHRLESNQEVAEVCDLIQEAGYDHPFEGISPGYVPETDWLPFLKYVRHAPNINPEEGKDYVDAADRWRQDHGYPLPPDDADFVSLVERTLLR
;
A
#
# COMPACT_ATOMS: atom_id res chain seq x y z
N MET A 1 -16.33 -13.69 -2.80
CA MET A 1 -16.02 -14.87 -3.64
C MET A 1 -14.69 -14.75 -4.40
N ARG A 2 -14.32 -13.60 -4.99
CA ARG A 2 -13.03 -13.42 -5.69
C ARG A 2 -11.81 -13.81 -4.83
N SER A 3 -11.67 -13.31 -3.60
CA SER A 3 -10.53 -13.65 -2.74
C SER A 3 -10.39 -15.15 -2.41
N PHE A 4 -11.49 -15.89 -2.37
CA PHE A 4 -11.46 -17.33 -2.06
C PHE A 4 -10.88 -18.13 -3.24
N LEU A 5 -11.22 -17.74 -4.47
CA LEU A 5 -10.69 -18.35 -5.68
C LEU A 5 -9.21 -17.97 -5.90
N THR A 6 -8.82 -16.73 -5.60
CA THR A 6 -7.41 -16.31 -5.64
C THR A 6 -6.57 -17.11 -4.65
N TYR A 7 -7.08 -17.25 -3.42
CA TYR A 7 -6.47 -18.06 -2.36
C TYR A 7 -6.30 -19.54 -2.76
N LEU A 8 -7.32 -20.15 -3.36
CA LEU A 8 -7.23 -21.52 -3.87
C LEU A 8 -6.21 -21.67 -5.01
N SER A 9 -6.12 -20.68 -5.91
CA SER A 9 -5.18 -20.73 -7.04
C SER A 9 -3.71 -20.62 -6.59
N GLU A 10 -3.43 -19.76 -5.59
CA GLU A 10 -2.08 -19.63 -5.04
C GLU A 10 -1.69 -20.88 -4.23
N ARG A 11 -2.66 -21.52 -3.56
CA ARG A 11 -2.47 -22.79 -2.85
C ARG A 11 -2.10 -23.94 -3.78
N CYS A 12 -2.75 -24.06 -4.95
CA CYS A 12 -2.36 -25.06 -5.96
C CYS A 12 -0.94 -24.84 -6.51
N LYS A 13 -0.54 -23.58 -6.68
CA LYS A 13 0.83 -23.22 -7.12
C LYS A 13 1.88 -23.50 -6.04
N TRP A 14 1.54 -23.33 -4.76
CA TRP A 14 2.43 -23.65 -3.64
C TRP A 14 2.59 -25.16 -3.42
N ALA A 15 1.51 -25.94 -3.53
CA ALA A 15 1.55 -27.39 -3.35
C ALA A 15 2.37 -28.11 -4.43
N SER A 16 2.43 -27.55 -5.64
CA SER A 16 3.25 -28.09 -6.74
C SER A 16 4.73 -27.75 -6.64
N LYS A 17 5.12 -26.74 -5.84
CA LYS A 17 6.50 -26.25 -5.75
C LYS A 17 7.19 -26.49 -4.39
N GLY A 18 6.46 -26.91 -3.35
CA GLY A 18 6.99 -27.06 -2.00
C GLY A 18 7.33 -28.50 -1.57
N THR A 19 8.18 -28.61 -0.55
CA THR A 19 8.54 -29.82 0.24
C THR A 19 7.36 -30.64 0.78
N GLY A 20 6.11 -30.17 0.61
CA GLY A 20 4.88 -30.88 0.94
C GLY A 20 4.60 -32.12 0.09
N ALA A 21 5.15 -32.21 -1.14
CA ALA A 21 5.08 -33.44 -1.92
C ALA A 21 5.76 -34.59 -1.16
N VAL A 22 6.99 -34.37 -0.69
CA VAL A 22 7.83 -35.39 -0.03
C VAL A 22 7.18 -35.93 1.24
N CYS A 23 6.57 -35.08 2.06
CA CYS A 23 5.93 -35.50 3.32
C CYS A 23 4.63 -36.30 3.07
N GLY A 24 3.89 -35.97 2.01
CA GLY A 24 2.74 -36.76 1.54
C GLY A 24 3.16 -38.16 1.09
N TRP A 25 4.26 -38.28 0.35
CA TRP A 25 4.83 -39.58 -0.05
C TRP A 25 5.25 -40.42 1.17
N VAL A 26 5.89 -39.80 2.17
CA VAL A 26 6.30 -40.51 3.40
C VAL A 26 5.09 -41.05 4.17
N SER A 27 4.01 -40.28 4.32
CA SER A 27 2.78 -40.75 4.97
C SER A 27 2.11 -41.90 4.20
N LEU A 28 2.16 -41.85 2.86
CA LEU A 28 1.61 -42.90 1.99
C LEU A 28 2.42 -44.19 2.09
N ILE A 29 3.76 -44.07 2.13
CA ILE A 29 4.67 -45.20 2.32
C ILE A 29 4.44 -45.81 3.70
N VAL A 30 4.45 -45.01 4.78
CA VAL A 30 4.25 -45.53 6.15
C VAL A 30 2.87 -46.18 6.31
N GLY A 31 1.81 -45.60 5.73
CA GLY A 31 0.47 -46.19 5.73
C GLY A 31 0.40 -47.51 4.96
N ALA A 32 1.06 -47.59 3.80
CA ALA A 32 1.16 -48.82 3.02
C ALA A 32 1.95 -49.92 3.78
N THR A 33 3.08 -49.56 4.41
CA THR A 33 3.88 -50.51 5.20
C THR A 33 3.11 -51.07 6.39
N LEU A 34 2.34 -50.23 7.10
CA LEU A 34 1.48 -50.67 8.20
C LEU A 34 0.36 -51.60 7.72
N ALA A 35 -0.26 -51.31 6.57
CA ALA A 35 -1.28 -52.18 5.98
C ALA A 35 -0.71 -53.56 5.59
N VAL A 36 0.51 -53.59 5.04
CA VAL A 36 1.22 -54.84 4.72
C VAL A 36 1.58 -55.60 5.99
N LEU A 37 2.05 -54.94 7.05
CA LEU A 37 2.35 -55.60 8.33
C LEU A 37 1.09 -56.19 9.00
N LEU A 38 -0.05 -55.50 8.89
CA LEU A 38 -1.35 -56.03 9.32
C LEU A 38 -1.81 -57.22 8.48
N TRP A 39 -1.51 -57.24 7.18
CA TRP A 39 -1.78 -58.36 6.27
C TRP A 39 -1.02 -59.63 6.65
N PHE A 40 0.23 -59.49 7.11
CA PHE A 40 1.10 -60.61 7.47
C PHE A 40 0.96 -61.08 8.92
N TYR A 41 0.11 -60.45 9.75
CA TYR A 41 -0.09 -60.85 11.15
C TYR A 41 -1.02 -62.07 11.26
N PRO A 42 -0.57 -63.24 11.77
CA PRO A 42 -1.34 -64.46 11.66
C PRO A 42 -2.29 -64.67 12.85
N ARG A 43 -3.45 -65.26 12.52
CA ARG A 43 -4.36 -66.09 13.35
C ARG A 43 -5.54 -65.49 14.10
N TRP A 44 -5.69 -64.18 14.30
CA TRP A 44 -6.83 -63.68 15.12
C TRP A 44 -8.04 -63.17 14.32
N PHE A 45 -7.86 -62.73 13.07
CA PHE A 45 -8.92 -62.13 12.26
C PHE A 45 -9.56 -63.04 11.20
N HIS A 46 -9.01 -64.23 10.96
CA HIS A 46 -9.45 -65.09 9.85
C HIS A 46 -10.69 -65.95 10.15
N ASP A 47 -11.08 -66.14 11.41
CA ASP A 47 -12.09 -67.16 11.71
C ASP A 47 -13.54 -66.70 11.51
N HIS A 48 -13.85 -65.39 11.45
CA HIS A 48 -15.25 -64.91 11.49
C HIS A 48 -15.64 -63.83 10.45
N ILE A 49 -14.78 -63.49 9.49
CA ILE A 49 -15.06 -62.44 8.50
C ILE A 49 -14.68 -62.93 7.10
N SER A 50 -15.63 -62.89 6.15
CA SER A 50 -15.41 -63.23 4.74
C SER A 50 -14.17 -62.52 4.20
N ASP A 51 -13.23 -63.27 3.60
CA ASP A 51 -11.93 -62.78 3.11
C ASP A 51 -12.02 -61.52 2.25
N ARG A 52 -13.12 -61.35 1.50
CA ARG A 52 -13.40 -60.17 0.67
C ARG A 52 -13.66 -58.91 1.51
N MET A 53 -14.28 -59.07 2.67
CA MET A 53 -14.61 -57.98 3.59
C MET A 53 -13.35 -57.52 4.33
N ASN A 54 -12.46 -58.44 4.69
CA ASN A 54 -11.19 -58.13 5.31
C ASN A 54 -10.26 -57.36 4.34
N ALA A 55 -10.18 -57.79 3.07
CA ALA A 55 -9.43 -57.09 2.03
C ALA A 55 -9.95 -55.65 1.77
N CYS A 56 -11.27 -55.46 1.77
CA CYS A 56 -11.86 -54.14 1.55
C CYS A 56 -11.60 -53.17 2.73
N VAL A 57 -11.74 -53.66 3.97
CA VAL A 57 -11.48 -52.85 5.18
C VAL A 57 -10.00 -52.46 5.26
N LEU A 58 -9.08 -53.38 4.94
CA LEU A 58 -7.64 -53.10 4.95
C LEU A 58 -7.20 -52.07 3.91
N VAL A 59 -7.95 -51.86 2.82
CA VAL A 59 -7.65 -50.84 1.82
C VAL A 59 -8.35 -49.52 2.14
N MET A 60 -9.60 -49.56 2.57
CA MET A 60 -10.40 -48.36 2.81
C MET A 60 -9.99 -47.60 4.06
N VAL A 61 -9.58 -48.29 5.13
CA VAL A 61 -9.20 -47.64 6.40
C VAL A 61 -7.93 -46.79 6.25
N PRO A 62 -6.82 -47.25 5.63
CA PRO A 62 -5.65 -46.41 5.38
C PRO A 62 -5.94 -45.26 4.39
N LEU A 63 -6.78 -45.50 3.38
CA LEU A 63 -7.19 -44.45 2.43
C LEU A 63 -7.99 -43.34 3.11
N LEU A 64 -8.96 -43.69 3.97
CA LEU A 64 -9.77 -42.72 4.71
C LEU A 64 -8.96 -42.02 5.81
N ALA A 65 -8.05 -42.73 6.48
CA ALA A 65 -7.14 -42.14 7.46
C ALA A 65 -6.15 -41.18 6.80
N GLY A 66 -5.57 -41.55 5.66
CA GLY A 66 -4.70 -40.68 4.86
C GLY A 66 -5.45 -39.48 4.30
N ALA A 67 -6.66 -39.67 3.77
CA ALA A 67 -7.50 -38.60 3.25
C ALA A 67 -7.96 -37.64 4.35
N SER A 68 -8.30 -38.13 5.54
CA SER A 68 -8.71 -37.27 6.67
C SER A 68 -7.55 -36.43 7.20
N LEU A 69 -6.35 -37.00 7.34
CA LEU A 69 -5.15 -36.23 7.67
C LEU A 69 -4.78 -35.23 6.57
N PHE A 70 -4.91 -35.62 5.30
CA PHE A 70 -4.70 -34.73 4.16
C PHE A 70 -5.68 -33.55 4.18
N LEU A 71 -6.97 -33.80 4.43
CA LEU A 71 -8.00 -32.77 4.52
C LEU A 71 -7.81 -31.85 5.73
N VAL A 72 -7.51 -32.39 6.92
CA VAL A 72 -7.25 -31.59 8.12
C VAL A 72 -6.00 -30.74 7.94
N ARG A 73 -4.92 -31.30 7.37
CA ARG A 73 -3.70 -30.56 7.07
C ARG A 73 -3.91 -29.51 5.97
N TRP A 74 -4.78 -29.78 5.00
CA TRP A 74 -5.08 -28.86 3.89
C TRP A 74 -6.06 -27.76 4.27
N PHE A 75 -7.01 -28.01 5.17
CA PHE A 75 -8.03 -27.04 5.57
C PHE A 75 -7.71 -26.31 6.89
N VAL A 76 -7.16 -26.99 7.90
CA VAL A 76 -6.97 -26.44 9.26
C VAL A 76 -5.58 -25.83 9.45
N SER A 77 -4.53 -26.46 8.94
CA SER A 77 -3.15 -25.95 9.06
C SER A 77 -2.86 -24.59 8.38
N PRO A 78 -3.49 -24.21 7.25
CA PRO A 78 -3.11 -22.99 6.54
C PRO A 78 -3.88 -21.74 6.95
N TYR A 79 -5.06 -21.90 7.54
CA TYR A 79 -5.89 -20.79 8.02
C TYR A 79 -5.24 -19.96 9.13
N PRO A 80 -4.63 -20.52 10.20
CA PRO A 80 -3.98 -19.72 11.23
C PRO A 80 -2.77 -18.96 10.68
N ILE A 81 -2.00 -19.56 9.75
CA ILE A 81 -0.87 -18.89 9.10
C ILE A 81 -1.37 -17.74 8.22
N TYR A 82 -2.42 -17.95 7.44
CA TYR A 82 -3.04 -16.88 6.65
C TYR A 82 -3.58 -15.74 7.53
N MET A 83 -4.27 -16.06 8.62
CA MET A 83 -4.76 -15.07 9.57
C MET A 83 -3.63 -14.31 10.25
N GLN A 84 -2.51 -14.96 10.55
CA GLN A 84 -1.33 -14.32 11.11
C GLN A 84 -0.68 -13.37 10.09
N VAL A 85 -0.46 -13.82 8.85
CA VAL A 85 0.06 -12.98 7.76
C VAL A 85 -0.85 -11.79 7.51
N ARG A 86 -2.17 -11.99 7.49
CA ARG A 86 -3.14 -10.92 7.32
C ARG A 86 -3.05 -9.90 8.45
N ARG A 87 -3.03 -10.35 9.72
CA ARG A 87 -2.84 -9.45 10.87
C ARG A 87 -1.53 -8.68 10.78
N THR A 88 -0.44 -9.34 10.39
CA THR A 88 0.85 -8.65 10.21
C THR A 88 0.78 -7.61 9.11
N LEU A 89 0.11 -7.90 7.99
CA LEU A 89 -0.09 -6.96 6.90
C LEU A 89 -0.96 -5.77 7.33
N ASP A 90 -2.04 -6.03 8.08
CA ASP A 90 -2.91 -5.00 8.64
C ASP A 90 -2.11 -4.10 9.59
N THR A 91 -1.32 -4.67 10.52
CA THR A 91 -0.46 -3.88 11.42
C THR A 91 0.60 -3.05 10.69
N LEU A 92 1.21 -3.59 9.61
CA LEU A 92 2.18 -2.85 8.80
C LEU A 92 1.52 -1.71 8.03
N THR A 93 0.28 -1.91 7.59
CA THR A 93 -0.50 -0.88 6.90
C THR A 93 -0.88 0.23 7.87
N ASP A 94 -1.31 -0.12 9.09
CA ASP A 94 -1.62 0.83 10.14
C ASP A 94 -0.39 1.63 10.57
N THR A 95 0.75 0.98 10.79
CA THR A 95 2.01 1.70 11.14
C THR A 95 2.43 2.66 10.03
N LYS A 96 2.33 2.23 8.76
CA LYS A 96 2.67 3.09 7.63
C LYS A 96 1.73 4.30 7.54
N LYS A 97 0.44 4.10 7.81
CA LYS A 97 -0.55 5.17 7.84
C LYS A 97 -0.29 6.17 8.97
N GLU A 98 0.08 5.69 10.15
CA GLU A 98 0.48 6.54 11.28
C GLU A 98 1.75 7.34 10.97
N GLU A 99 2.76 6.71 10.37
CA GLU A 99 4.00 7.39 9.95
C GLU A 99 3.70 8.49 8.93
N ARG A 100 2.89 8.21 7.90
CA ARG A 100 2.46 9.20 6.92
C ARG A 100 1.75 10.37 7.58
N ALA A 101 0.81 10.11 8.49
CA ALA A 101 0.09 11.16 9.22
C ALA A 101 1.04 12.03 10.05
N LYS A 102 2.04 11.43 10.71
CA LYS A 102 3.08 12.18 11.46
C LYS A 102 3.91 13.08 10.54
N VAL A 103 4.28 12.60 9.35
CA VAL A 103 5.06 13.39 8.38
C VAL A 103 4.23 14.57 7.84
N VAL A 104 2.99 14.33 7.44
CA VAL A 104 2.05 15.38 6.99
C VAL A 104 1.85 16.41 8.08
N HIS A 105 1.51 15.98 9.30
CA HIS A 105 1.26 16.90 10.40
C HIS A 105 2.51 17.68 10.81
N GLY A 106 3.68 17.03 10.85
CA GLY A 106 4.95 17.71 11.12
C GLY A 106 5.31 18.75 10.05
N CYS A 107 5.02 18.48 8.78
CA CYS A 107 5.19 19.46 7.70
C CYS A 107 4.23 20.65 7.87
N PHE A 108 2.96 20.39 8.20
CA PHE A 108 1.97 21.41 8.49
C PHE A 108 2.40 22.28 9.69
N GLU A 109 2.79 21.69 10.82
CA GLU A 109 3.20 22.43 12.02
C GLU A 109 4.38 23.37 11.74
N ARG A 110 5.37 22.90 10.97
CA ARG A 110 6.49 23.75 10.52
C ARG A 110 6.02 24.89 9.62
N SER A 111 5.13 24.60 8.67
CA SER A 111 4.56 25.60 7.75
C SER A 111 3.80 26.68 8.55
N ALA A 112 2.91 26.26 9.45
CA ALA A 112 2.12 27.14 10.30
C ALA A 112 3.01 27.96 11.26
N ALA A 113 4.08 27.39 11.80
CA ALA A 113 5.03 28.13 12.63
C ALA A 113 5.73 29.26 11.84
N ILE A 114 6.11 28.99 10.59
CA ILE A 114 6.73 29.99 9.70
C ILE A 114 5.73 31.10 9.35
N LEU A 115 4.48 30.74 9.04
CA LEU A 115 3.42 31.72 8.74
C LEU A 115 3.09 32.59 9.95
N LYS A 116 3.09 32.03 11.17
CA LYS A 116 2.90 32.81 12.41
C LYS A 116 4.04 33.80 12.67
N GLN A 117 5.28 33.45 12.32
CA GLN A 117 6.44 34.33 12.53
C GLN A 117 6.49 35.48 11.52
N HIS A 118 5.96 35.28 10.30
CA HIS A 118 6.04 36.24 9.20
C HIS A 118 4.71 36.46 8.46
N PRO A 119 3.65 36.89 9.17
CA PRO A 119 2.28 36.88 8.64
C PRO A 119 2.03 37.86 7.48
N SER A 120 2.87 38.88 7.29
CA SER A 120 2.68 39.93 6.27
C SER A 120 3.62 39.84 5.08
N VAL A 121 4.64 38.98 5.12
CA VAL A 121 5.73 38.97 4.12
C VAL A 121 5.82 37.63 3.36
N LEU A 122 5.38 36.53 3.98
CA LEU A 122 5.48 35.20 3.40
C LEU A 122 4.11 34.66 2.97
N LEU A 123 3.98 34.41 1.67
CA LEU A 123 2.87 33.64 1.10
C LEU A 123 2.91 32.18 1.58
N SER A 124 1.75 31.54 1.63
CA SER A 124 1.58 30.13 2.05
C SER A 124 2.47 29.15 1.26
N PHE A 125 2.75 29.44 -0.01
CA PHE A 125 3.70 28.66 -0.83
C PHE A 125 5.12 28.62 -0.24
N HIS A 126 5.63 29.77 0.23
CA HIS A 126 6.97 29.84 0.80
C HIS A 126 7.06 29.10 2.12
N ALA A 127 6.01 29.16 2.93
CA ALA A 127 5.95 28.41 4.17
C ALA A 127 5.98 26.90 3.90
N LEU A 128 5.22 26.41 2.91
CA LEU A 128 5.25 25.01 2.49
C LEU A 128 6.63 24.60 1.96
N SER A 129 7.26 25.45 1.15
CA SER A 129 8.60 25.21 0.60
C SER A 129 9.67 25.13 1.70
N ARG A 130 9.67 26.10 2.63
CA ARG A 130 10.59 26.16 3.79
C ARG A 130 10.34 25.04 4.81
N ALA A 131 9.10 24.57 4.94
CA ALA A 131 8.73 23.42 5.78
C ALA A 131 9.14 22.06 5.20
N GLU A 132 9.90 22.07 4.09
CA GLU A 132 10.38 20.90 3.37
C GLU A 132 9.27 20.10 2.66
N GLY A 133 8.25 20.76 2.13
CA GLY A 133 7.16 20.09 1.38
C GLY A 133 7.64 19.22 0.20
N HIS A 134 8.82 19.51 -0.36
CA HIS A 134 9.47 18.70 -1.40
C HIS A 134 9.94 17.30 -0.92
N ARG A 135 10.03 17.07 0.41
CA ARG A 135 10.41 15.78 1.01
C ARG A 135 9.23 14.82 1.20
N LEU A 136 8.00 15.27 0.96
CA LEU A 136 6.81 14.41 1.01
C LEU A 136 6.91 13.30 -0.05
N GLU A 137 6.29 12.15 0.23
CA GLU A 137 6.40 10.96 -0.64
C GLU A 137 5.41 11.00 -1.80
N SER A 138 4.27 11.68 -1.62
CA SER A 138 3.16 11.67 -2.58
C SER A 138 2.50 13.04 -2.76
N ASN A 139 1.91 13.29 -3.93
CA ASN A 139 1.07 14.48 -4.17
C ASN A 139 -0.12 14.53 -3.21
N GLN A 140 -0.64 13.37 -2.81
CA GLN A 140 -1.74 13.28 -1.86
C GLN A 140 -1.33 13.83 -0.48
N GLU A 141 -0.09 13.60 -0.03
CA GLU A 141 0.41 14.23 1.20
C GLU A 141 0.56 15.74 1.05
N VAL A 142 1.03 16.21 -0.11
CA VAL A 142 1.13 17.65 -0.39
C VAL A 142 -0.24 18.30 -0.34
N ALA A 143 -1.26 17.69 -0.95
CA ALA A 143 -2.63 18.15 -0.91
C ALA A 143 -3.17 18.19 0.53
N GLU A 144 -2.99 17.13 1.30
CA GLU A 144 -3.39 17.08 2.71
C GLU A 144 -2.73 18.20 3.55
N VAL A 145 -1.46 18.52 3.32
CA VAL A 145 -0.80 19.65 3.98
C VAL A 145 -1.40 20.99 3.54
N CYS A 146 -1.70 21.16 2.25
CA CYS A 146 -2.30 22.38 1.71
C CYS A 146 -3.70 22.62 2.27
N ASP A 147 -4.53 21.58 2.34
CA ASP A 147 -5.87 21.61 2.94
C ASP A 147 -5.78 22.03 4.41
N LEU A 148 -4.85 21.44 5.18
CA LEU A 148 -4.65 21.80 6.60
C LEU A 148 -4.21 23.27 6.78
N ILE A 149 -3.37 23.79 5.87
CA ILE A 149 -2.96 25.21 5.89
C ILE A 149 -4.17 26.11 5.61
N GLN A 150 -5.02 25.74 4.66
CA GLN A 150 -6.23 26.48 4.33
C GLN A 150 -7.27 26.44 5.46
N GLU A 151 -7.48 25.27 6.07
CA GLU A 151 -8.34 25.09 7.24
C GLU A 151 -7.87 25.90 8.45
N ALA A 152 -6.56 26.13 8.58
CA ALA A 152 -5.98 26.99 9.60
C ALA A 152 -6.19 28.49 9.34
N GLY A 153 -6.84 28.86 8.23
CA GLY A 153 -7.21 30.24 7.87
C GLY A 153 -6.16 31.00 7.06
N TYR A 154 -5.19 30.30 6.46
CA TYR A 154 -4.21 30.87 5.54
C TYR A 154 -4.63 30.63 4.08
N ASP A 155 -4.04 31.39 3.15
CA ASP A 155 -4.27 31.18 1.71
C ASP A 155 -3.79 29.80 1.26
N HIS A 156 -4.39 29.22 0.22
CA HIS A 156 -3.97 27.89 -0.23
C HIS A 156 -2.57 27.99 -0.88
N PRO A 157 -1.58 27.13 -0.56
CA PRO A 157 -0.21 27.28 -1.07
C PRO A 157 -0.09 27.36 -2.60
N PHE A 158 -0.94 26.67 -3.34
CA PHE A 158 -0.98 26.70 -4.81
C PHE A 158 -2.04 27.63 -5.41
N GLU A 159 -2.64 28.49 -4.59
CA GLU A 159 -3.62 29.49 -5.05
C GLU A 159 -3.00 30.40 -6.13
N GLY A 160 -3.72 30.59 -7.23
CA GLY A 160 -3.27 31.38 -8.39
C GLY A 160 -2.35 30.65 -9.37
N ILE A 161 -1.89 29.44 -9.07
CA ILE A 161 -1.05 28.61 -9.95
C ILE A 161 -1.78 27.33 -10.36
N SER A 162 -2.46 26.68 -9.41
CA SER A 162 -3.30 25.52 -9.69
C SER A 162 -4.73 25.96 -10.04
N PRO A 163 -5.43 25.28 -10.97
CA PRO A 163 -4.98 24.15 -11.79
C PRO A 163 -4.34 24.57 -13.13
N GLY A 164 -4.36 25.85 -13.48
CA GLY A 164 -4.04 26.33 -14.83
C GLY A 164 -2.57 26.22 -15.25
N TYR A 165 -1.63 26.35 -14.31
CA TYR A 165 -0.18 26.32 -14.59
C TYR A 165 0.47 25.03 -14.07
N VAL A 166 0.09 24.59 -12.87
CA VAL A 166 0.56 23.34 -12.29
C VAL A 166 -0.65 22.54 -11.78
N PRO A 167 -0.97 21.40 -12.41
CA PRO A 167 -2.07 20.55 -11.95
C PRO A 167 -1.73 19.85 -10.63
N GLU A 168 -2.74 19.44 -9.88
CA GLU A 168 -2.60 18.72 -8.60
C GLU A 168 -1.77 17.44 -8.69
N THR A 169 -1.78 16.79 -9.87
CA THR A 169 -0.98 15.60 -10.15
C THR A 169 0.52 15.87 -10.12
N ASP A 170 0.93 17.13 -10.25
CA ASP A 170 2.31 17.55 -10.46
C ASP A 170 2.86 18.42 -9.32
N TRP A 171 2.10 18.63 -8.25
CA TRP A 171 2.51 19.49 -7.14
C TRP A 171 3.83 19.07 -6.47
N LEU A 172 4.04 17.78 -6.18
CA LEU A 172 5.29 17.28 -5.61
C LEU A 172 6.47 17.37 -6.60
N PRO A 173 6.35 16.91 -7.86
CA PRO A 173 7.36 17.17 -8.88
C PRO A 173 7.75 18.64 -9.01
N PHE A 174 6.76 19.54 -9.00
CA PHE A 174 6.97 20.97 -9.07
C PHE A 174 7.70 21.52 -7.85
N LEU A 175 7.34 21.11 -6.63
CA LEU A 175 8.06 21.50 -5.41
C LEU A 175 9.54 21.07 -5.45
N LYS A 176 9.82 19.88 -6.00
CA LYS A 176 11.20 19.41 -6.21
C LYS A 176 11.93 20.25 -7.26
N TYR A 177 11.27 20.57 -8.38
CA TYR A 177 11.82 21.44 -9.41
C TYR A 177 12.19 22.82 -8.86
N VAL A 178 11.26 23.46 -8.15
CA VAL A 178 11.43 24.77 -7.53
C VAL A 178 12.55 24.77 -6.49
N ARG A 179 12.77 23.66 -5.76
CA ARG A 179 13.90 23.53 -4.82
C ARG A 179 15.26 23.36 -5.51
N HIS A 180 15.30 22.67 -6.64
CA HIS A 180 16.55 22.34 -7.34
C HIS A 180 16.92 23.34 -8.44
N ALA A 181 16.03 24.26 -8.80
CA ALA A 181 16.30 25.26 -9.80
C ALA A 181 17.31 26.30 -9.30
N PRO A 182 18.46 26.50 -9.98
CA PRO A 182 19.54 27.36 -9.50
C PRO A 182 19.20 28.86 -9.52
N ASN A 183 18.16 29.26 -10.26
CA ASN A 183 17.75 30.66 -10.46
C ASN A 183 16.40 30.98 -9.82
N ILE A 184 15.88 30.11 -8.95
CA ILE A 184 14.61 30.33 -8.26
C ILE A 184 14.94 30.34 -6.78
N ASN A 185 14.63 31.44 -6.08
CA ASN A 185 14.63 31.42 -4.64
C ASN A 185 13.22 31.03 -4.18
N PRO A 186 12.98 29.78 -3.75
CA PRO A 186 11.64 29.36 -3.40
C PRO A 186 11.21 29.89 -2.02
N GLU A 187 12.15 30.51 -1.29
CA GLU A 187 11.97 30.98 0.06
C GLU A 187 11.66 32.48 0.13
N GLU A 188 11.88 33.25 -0.95
CA GLU A 188 11.65 34.71 -1.00
C GLU A 188 11.20 35.15 -2.40
N GLY A 189 10.31 36.15 -2.50
CA GLY A 189 9.87 36.73 -3.78
C GLY A 189 8.73 35.97 -4.48
N LYS A 190 8.40 36.34 -5.72
CA LYS A 190 7.32 35.68 -6.50
C LYS A 190 7.85 34.78 -7.61
N ASP A 191 9.13 34.40 -7.54
CA ASP A 191 9.85 33.62 -8.56
C ASP A 191 9.22 32.24 -8.83
N TYR A 192 8.45 31.71 -7.86
CA TYR A 192 7.72 30.45 -8.03
C TYR A 192 6.56 30.56 -9.04
N VAL A 193 6.01 31.75 -9.27
CA VAL A 193 5.00 32.00 -10.30
C VAL A 193 5.64 31.91 -11.69
N ASP A 194 6.81 32.54 -11.87
CA ASP A 194 7.59 32.42 -13.11
C ASP A 194 8.06 30.98 -13.33
N ALA A 195 8.40 30.27 -12.24
CA ALA A 195 8.73 28.86 -12.27
C ALA A 195 7.55 28.00 -12.75
N ALA A 196 6.34 28.32 -12.31
CA ALA A 196 5.12 27.64 -12.74
C ALA A 196 4.80 27.91 -14.21
N ASP A 197 5.03 29.12 -14.69
CA ASP A 197 4.87 29.43 -16.12
C ASP A 197 5.86 28.63 -16.98
N ARG A 198 7.12 28.55 -16.57
CA ARG A 198 8.12 27.68 -17.22
C ARG A 198 7.72 26.21 -17.15
N TRP A 199 7.28 25.74 -15.99
CA TRP A 199 6.81 24.35 -15.82
C TRP A 199 5.70 24.02 -16.80
N ARG A 200 4.70 24.92 -16.94
CA ARG A 200 3.61 24.80 -17.89
C ARG A 200 4.13 24.69 -19.33
N GLN A 201 5.04 25.57 -19.73
CA GLN A 201 5.64 25.57 -21.07
C GLN A 201 6.39 24.25 -21.35
N ASP A 202 7.20 23.79 -20.39
CA ASP A 202 8.01 22.58 -20.51
C ASP A 202 7.15 21.30 -20.60
N HIS A 203 5.99 21.29 -19.93
CA HIS A 203 5.06 20.14 -19.91
C HIS A 203 3.94 20.25 -20.96
N GLY A 204 3.90 21.34 -21.73
CA GLY A 204 2.93 21.55 -22.81
C GLY A 204 1.49 21.75 -22.32
N TYR A 205 1.30 22.24 -21.09
CA TYR A 205 -0.04 22.51 -20.57
C TYR A 205 -0.68 23.71 -21.28
N PRO A 206 -1.99 23.66 -21.57
CA PRO A 206 -2.68 24.75 -22.25
C PRO A 206 -2.63 26.03 -21.42
N LEU A 207 -2.66 27.20 -22.09
CA LEU A 207 -2.87 28.44 -21.35
C LEU A 207 -4.19 28.33 -20.58
N PRO A 208 -4.21 28.70 -19.28
CA PRO A 208 -5.48 28.83 -18.59
C PRO A 208 -6.37 29.79 -19.39
N PRO A 209 -7.67 29.49 -19.54
CA PRO A 209 -8.58 30.42 -20.21
C PRO A 209 -8.52 31.76 -19.47
N ASP A 210 -8.11 32.82 -20.17
CA ASP A 210 -8.23 34.18 -19.67
C ASP A 210 -9.70 34.43 -19.33
N ASP A 211 -10.00 34.75 -18.07
CA ASP A 211 -10.78 35.94 -17.71
C ASP A 211 -10.86 36.15 -16.18
N ALA A 212 -10.55 37.39 -15.78
CA ALA A 212 -10.86 38.11 -14.54
C ALA A 212 -10.01 37.97 -13.25
N ASP A 213 -9.38 36.85 -12.92
CA ASP A 213 -8.71 36.74 -11.59
C ASP A 213 -7.20 37.02 -11.56
N PHE A 214 -6.47 36.86 -12.68
CA PHE A 214 -5.02 37.11 -12.69
C PHE A 214 -4.67 38.61 -12.70
N VAL A 215 -5.44 39.43 -13.42
CA VAL A 215 -5.27 40.90 -13.42
C VAL A 215 -5.70 41.49 -12.06
N SER A 216 -6.78 40.97 -11.47
CA SER A 216 -7.28 41.32 -10.14
C SER A 216 -6.24 41.07 -9.04
N LEU A 217 -5.53 39.94 -9.08
CA LEU A 217 -4.51 39.61 -8.08
C LEU A 217 -3.21 40.39 -8.30
N VAL A 218 -2.72 40.52 -9.53
CA VAL A 218 -1.52 41.33 -9.81
C VAL A 218 -1.74 42.79 -9.44
N GLU A 219 -2.91 43.38 -9.74
CA GLU A 219 -3.26 44.74 -9.31
C GLU A 219 -3.46 44.86 -7.79
N ARG A 220 -4.18 43.92 -7.13
CA ARG A 220 -4.38 43.97 -5.66
C ARG A 220 -3.10 43.76 -4.86
N THR A 221 -2.14 43.02 -5.39
CA THR A 221 -0.90 42.66 -4.68
C THR A 221 0.28 43.56 -5.03
N LEU A 222 0.18 44.40 -6.07
CA LEU A 222 1.17 45.46 -6.37
C LEU A 222 0.82 46.81 -5.72
N LEU A 223 -0.43 47.02 -5.30
CA LEU A 223 -0.92 48.26 -4.69
C LEU A 223 -1.00 48.22 -3.16
N ARG A 224 -0.36 47.24 -2.50
CA ARG A 224 -0.37 47.09 -1.04
C ARG A 224 1.03 47.10 -0.44
#